data_AF-A0A535T467-F1
#
_entry.id   AF-A0A535T467-F1
#
_cell.length_a   1.000
_cell.length_b   1.000
_cell.length_c   1.000
_cell.angle_alpha   90.00
_cell.angle_beta   90.00
_cell.angle_gamma   90.00
#
_symmetry.space_group_name_H-M   'P 1'
#
loop_
_entity.id
_entity.type
_entity.pdbx_description
1 polymer ?
#
loop_
_entity_poly.entity_id
_entity_poly.type
_entity_poly.pdbx_seq_one_letter_code
_entity_poly.pdbx_strand_id
1 'polypeptide(L)'
;MGVPDQTRTILNMEPAPVAYEVAMAIAVARRLRPPMKVFAHEVRRELGRRSLSARAIYAWERGEARVPAEALLAAARVSSTTVDQLLARARHLRRLGLLPGE
;
A
#
# COMPACT_ATOMS: atom_id res chain seq x y z
N MET A 1 -26.66 -17.27 -31.90
CA MET A 1 -26.80 -17.03 -30.45
C MET A 1 -25.39 -16.86 -29.90
N GLY A 2 -24.91 -15.62 -29.82
CA GLY A 2 -23.51 -15.31 -29.49
C GLY A 2 -23.28 -15.35 -27.98
N VAL A 3 -22.28 -16.09 -27.55
CA VAL A 3 -21.84 -16.12 -26.15
C VAL A 3 -21.28 -14.73 -25.80
N PRO A 4 -21.74 -14.06 -24.73
CA PRO A 4 -21.17 -12.79 -24.34
C PRO A 4 -19.73 -13.01 -23.85
N ASP A 5 -18.82 -12.31 -24.52
CA ASP A 5 -17.38 -12.21 -24.22
C ASP A 5 -17.18 -11.61 -22.81
N GLN A 6 -17.00 -12.48 -21.81
CA GLN A 6 -16.77 -12.11 -20.41
C GLN A 6 -15.38 -11.48 -20.17
N THR A 7 -14.55 -11.36 -21.20
CA THR A 7 -13.16 -10.93 -21.08
C THR A 7 -13.01 -9.40 -20.91
N ARG A 8 -14.09 -8.63 -21.04
CA ARG A 8 -14.06 -7.16 -21.01
C ARG A 8 -14.34 -6.52 -19.63
N THR A 9 -14.70 -7.30 -18.62
CA THR A 9 -15.15 -6.78 -17.29
C THR A 9 -14.03 -6.72 -16.23
N ILE A 10 -12.76 -6.83 -16.61
CA ILE A 10 -11.63 -6.79 -15.65
C ILE A 10 -11.07 -5.35 -15.46
N LEU A 11 -11.47 -4.38 -16.28
CA LEU A 11 -10.73 -3.10 -16.37
C LEU A 11 -11.19 -1.95 -15.45
N ASN A 12 -12.29 -2.08 -14.70
CA ASN A 12 -12.78 -0.99 -13.83
C ASN A 12 -13.14 -1.47 -12.41
N MET A 13 -12.28 -2.28 -11.80
CA MET A 13 -12.43 -2.57 -10.38
C MET A 13 -11.78 -1.43 -9.58
N GLU A 14 -12.56 -0.39 -9.31
CA GLU A 14 -12.27 0.56 -8.22
C GLU A 14 -11.77 -0.27 -7.03
N PRO A 15 -10.56 -0.01 -6.50
CA PRO A 15 -10.04 -0.79 -5.40
C PRO A 15 -11.07 -0.73 -4.27
N ALA A 16 -11.48 -1.90 -3.75
CA ALA A 16 -12.39 -1.95 -2.61
C ALA A 16 -11.89 -0.97 -1.55
N PRO A 17 -12.76 -0.21 -0.85
CA PRO A 17 -12.36 0.89 0.01
C PRO A 17 -11.19 0.55 0.97
N VAL A 18 -11.16 -0.70 1.44
CA VAL A 18 -10.09 -1.25 2.28
C VAL A 18 -8.74 -1.39 1.56
N ALA A 19 -8.71 -1.86 0.31
CA ALA A 19 -7.47 -2.01 -0.46
C ALA A 19 -6.81 -0.66 -0.72
N TYR A 20 -7.61 0.37 -1.02
CA TYR A 20 -7.14 1.74 -1.16
C TYR A 20 -6.59 2.29 0.17
N GLU A 21 -7.31 2.10 1.28
CA GLU A 21 -6.84 2.53 2.61
C GLU A 21 -5.50 1.87 3.00
N VAL A 22 -5.32 0.59 2.67
CA VAL A 22 -4.07 -0.13 2.95
C VAL A 22 -2.93 0.37 2.07
N ALA A 23 -3.17 0.60 0.77
CA ALA A 23 -2.19 1.21 -0.13
C ALA A 23 -1.72 2.58 0.39
N MET A 24 -2.69 3.41 0.78
CA MET A 24 -2.47 4.72 1.37
C MET A 24 -1.68 4.64 2.68
N ALA A 25 -1.96 3.64 3.53
CA ALA A 25 -1.23 3.41 4.77
C ALA A 25 0.26 3.07 4.54
N ILE A 26 0.59 2.30 3.49
CA ILE A 26 1.99 2.04 3.10
C ILE A 26 2.69 3.34 2.70
N ALA A 27 2.01 4.18 1.90
CA ALA A 27 2.57 5.46 1.46
C ALA A 27 2.79 6.45 2.63
N VAL A 28 1.90 6.44 3.63
CA VAL A 28 2.10 7.17 4.90
C VAL A 28 3.32 6.64 5.65
N ALA A 29 3.43 5.31 5.82
CA ALA A 29 4.55 4.69 6.52
C ALA A 29 5.90 5.04 5.89
N ARG A 30 6.01 4.96 4.55
CA ARG A 30 7.22 5.37 3.82
C ARG A 30 7.58 6.82 4.09
N ARG A 31 6.61 7.72 4.14
CA ARG A 31 6.86 9.15 4.39
C ARG A 31 7.33 9.45 5.81
N LEU A 32 6.97 8.62 6.78
CA LEU A 32 7.51 8.69 8.14
C LEU A 32 8.96 8.18 8.21
N ARG A 33 9.37 7.36 7.24
CA ARG A 33 10.71 6.77 7.17
C ARG A 33 11.38 7.02 5.80
N PRO A 34 11.59 8.29 5.39
CA PRO A 34 12.31 8.57 4.17
C PRO A 34 13.79 8.18 4.33
N PRO A 35 14.50 7.84 3.24
CA PRO A 35 14.06 7.73 1.84
C PRO A 35 13.54 6.33 1.45
N MET A 36 12.90 6.21 0.28
CA MET A 36 12.33 4.94 -0.24
C MET A 36 13.31 3.75 -0.16
N LYS A 37 14.59 3.96 -0.48
CA LYS A 37 15.61 2.89 -0.44
C LYS A 37 15.81 2.33 0.97
N VAL A 38 15.77 3.19 2.00
CA VAL A 38 15.91 2.79 3.40
C VAL A 38 14.65 2.07 3.86
N PHE A 39 13.48 2.67 3.62
CA PHE A 39 12.20 2.05 3.95
C PHE A 39 12.07 0.65 3.34
N ALA A 40 12.37 0.51 2.05
CA ALA A 40 12.32 -0.78 1.35
C ALA A 40 13.28 -1.80 1.94
N HIS A 41 14.49 -1.38 2.33
CA HIS A 41 15.47 -2.25 2.97
C HIS A 41 14.99 -2.72 4.35
N GLU A 42 14.44 -1.83 5.15
CA GLU A 42 13.97 -2.14 6.51
C GLU A 42 12.73 -3.03 6.49
N VAL A 43 11.75 -2.75 5.62
CA VAL A 43 10.58 -3.62 5.41
C VAL A 43 10.99 -5.00 4.93
N ARG A 44 11.98 -5.08 4.03
CA ARG A 44 12.54 -6.35 3.57
C ARG A 44 13.13 -7.17 4.73
N ARG A 45 13.89 -6.51 5.60
CA ARG A 45 14.51 -7.13 6.78
C ARG A 45 13.44 -7.61 7.76
N GLU A 46 12.43 -6.79 8.03
CA GLU A 46 11.33 -7.11 8.94
C GLU A 46 10.49 -8.30 8.45
N LEU A 47 10.27 -8.41 7.14
CA LEU A 47 9.56 -9.53 6.53
C LEU A 47 10.38 -10.82 6.41
N GLY A 48 11.70 -10.78 6.64
CA GLY A 48 12.59 -11.90 6.36
C GLY A 48 12.67 -12.30 4.88
N ARG A 49 12.14 -11.49 3.96
CA ARG A 49 12.02 -11.79 2.52
C ARG A 49 13.16 -11.15 1.75
N ARG A 50 14.10 -11.93 1.19
CA ARG A 50 15.24 -11.35 0.46
C ARG A 50 14.88 -10.66 -0.86
N SER A 51 13.73 -10.96 -1.46
CA SER A 51 13.36 -10.55 -2.83
C SER A 51 12.43 -9.33 -2.96
N LEU A 52 12.07 -8.65 -1.86
CA LEU A 52 11.19 -7.48 -1.97
C LEU A 52 11.91 -6.31 -2.65
N SER A 53 11.44 -5.88 -3.82
CA SER A 53 11.98 -4.73 -4.55
C SER A 53 11.31 -3.42 -4.15
N ALA A 54 11.99 -2.29 -4.32
CA ALA A 54 11.37 -0.97 -4.13
C ALA A 54 10.19 -0.75 -5.10
N ARG A 55 10.27 -1.32 -6.32
CA ARG A 55 9.17 -1.28 -7.30
C ARG A 55 7.91 -1.98 -6.79
N ALA A 56 8.05 -3.08 -6.06
CA ALA A 56 6.90 -3.75 -5.44
C ALA A 56 6.21 -2.87 -4.41
N ILE A 57 6.98 -2.11 -3.62
CA ILE A 57 6.42 -1.14 -2.67
C ILE A 57 5.72 0.00 -3.39
N TYR A 58 6.28 0.55 -4.48
CA TYR A 58 5.57 1.53 -5.30
C TYR A 58 4.28 0.97 -5.93
N ALA A 59 4.26 -0.30 -6.31
CA ALA A 59 3.05 -0.95 -6.81
C ALA A 59 1.99 -1.06 -5.69
N TRP A 60 2.39 -1.32 -4.44
CA TRP A 60 1.50 -1.28 -3.27
C TRP A 60 0.95 0.13 -3.04
N GLU A 61 1.79 1.16 -3.02
CA GLU A 61 1.37 2.55 -2.78
C GLU A 61 0.35 3.04 -3.82
N ARG A 62 0.50 2.61 -5.08
CA ARG A 62 -0.39 2.98 -6.19
C ARG A 62 -1.63 2.09 -6.31
N GLY A 63 -1.79 1.09 -5.44
CA GLY A 63 -2.88 0.12 -5.53
C GLY A 63 -2.79 -0.82 -6.74
N GLU A 64 -1.67 -0.83 -7.47
CA GLU A 64 -1.42 -1.71 -8.63
C GLU A 64 -1.16 -3.16 -8.20
N ALA A 65 -0.77 -3.38 -6.95
CA ALA A 65 -0.55 -4.70 -6.38
C ALA A 65 -1.20 -4.83 -5.00
N ARG A 66 -1.71 -6.02 -4.70
CA ARG A 66 -2.25 -6.34 -3.37
C ARG A 66 -1.15 -6.24 -2.31
N VAL A 67 -1.45 -5.54 -1.22
CA VAL A 67 -0.58 -5.45 -0.06
C VAL A 67 -0.79 -6.66 0.85
N PRO A 68 0.24 -7.48 1.12
CA PRO A 68 0.15 -8.54 2.12
C PRO A 68 -0.07 -7.96 3.53
N ALA A 69 -0.87 -8.62 4.37
CA ALA A 69 -1.11 -8.17 5.74
C ALA A 69 0.20 -8.05 6.55
N GLU A 70 1.11 -9.02 6.38
CA GLU A 70 2.46 -8.98 6.95
C GLU A 70 3.27 -7.75 6.52
N ALA A 71 3.08 -7.26 5.29
CA ALA A 71 3.77 -6.08 4.78
C ALA A 71 3.26 -4.80 5.44
N LEU A 72 1.96 -4.70 5.70
CA LEU A 72 1.38 -3.59 6.45
C LEU A 72 1.88 -3.57 7.91
N LEU A 73 1.94 -4.74 8.55
CA LEU A 73 2.49 -4.87 9.90
C LEU A 73 3.98 -4.49 9.94
N ALA A 74 4.77 -4.97 8.97
CA ALA A 74 6.18 -4.62 8.85
C ALA A 74 6.38 -3.12 8.64
N ALA A 75 5.58 -2.50 7.77
CA ALA A 75 5.62 -1.06 7.53
C ALA A 75 5.34 -0.25 8.81
N ALA A 76 4.37 -0.68 9.62
CA ALA A 76 4.07 -0.04 10.90
C ALA A 76 5.27 -0.10 11.87
N ARG A 77 5.90 -1.27 12.01
CA ARG A 77 7.09 -1.46 12.86
C ARG A 77 8.27 -0.60 12.40
N VAL A 78 8.56 -0.61 11.10
CA VAL A 78 9.65 0.17 10.50
C VAL A 78 9.46 1.68 10.66
N SER A 79 8.21 2.14 10.67
CA SER A 79 7.87 3.56 10.87
C SER A 79 7.56 3.92 12.33
N SER A 80 7.89 3.04 13.28
CA SER A 80 7.67 3.24 14.73
C SER A 80 6.25 3.67 15.08
N THR A 81 5.25 3.05 14.45
CA THR A 81 3.83 3.36 14.62
C THR A 81 3.00 2.07 14.64
N THR A 82 1.68 2.20 14.78
CA THR A 82 0.74 1.07 14.75
C THR A 82 0.00 1.02 13.42
N VAL A 83 -0.51 -0.16 13.05
CA VAL A 83 -1.36 -0.33 11.86
C VAL A 83 -2.59 0.58 11.95
N ASP A 84 -3.21 0.68 13.12
CA ASP A 84 -4.38 1.53 13.33
C ASP A 84 -4.07 3.01 13.12
N GLN A 85 -2.92 3.49 13.59
CA GLN A 85 -2.48 4.87 13.34
C GLN A 85 -2.23 5.15 11.85
N LEU A 86 -1.64 4.20 11.12
CA LEU A 86 -1.45 4.33 9.68
C LEU A 86 -2.79 4.38 8.94
N LEU A 87 -3.72 3.48 9.27
CA LEU A 87 -5.05 3.45 8.66
C LEU A 87 -5.87 4.69 9.02
N ALA A 88 -5.79 5.17 10.26
CA ALA A 88 -6.45 6.40 10.68
C ALA A 88 -5.94 7.62 9.89
N ARG A 89 -4.62 7.72 9.68
CA ARG A 89 -4.02 8.78 8.84
C ARG A 89 -4.42 8.64 7.38
N ALA A 90 -4.41 7.43 6.83
CA ALA A 90 -4.88 7.16 5.47
C ALA A 90 -6.34 7.59 5.26
N ARG A 91 -7.24 7.24 6.19
CA ARG A 91 -8.65 7.66 6.16
C ARG A 91 -8.80 9.18 6.30
N HIS A 92 -7.97 9.81 7.12
CA HIS A 92 -7.97 11.27 7.26
C HIS A 92 -7.57 11.96 5.95
N LEU A 93 -6.47 11.54 5.32
CA LEU A 93 -6.04 12.07 4.02
C LEU A 93 -7.10 11.86 2.93
N ARG A 94 -7.67 10.65 2.86
CA ARG A 94 -8.76 10.33 1.93
C ARG A 94 -9.96 11.26 2.10
N ARG A 95 -10.37 11.57 3.34
CA ARG A 95 -11.48 12.51 3.61
C ARG A 95 -11.18 13.93 3.13
N LEU A 96 -9.90 14.32 3.12
CA LEU A 96 -9.45 15.61 2.64
C LEU A 96 -9.21 15.64 1.12
N GLY A 97 -9.33 14.50 0.43
CA GLY A 97 -8.98 14.38 -0.99
C GLY A 97 -7.48 14.54 -1.26
N LEU A 98 -6.64 14.37 -0.24
CA LEU A 98 -5.19 14.54 -0.35
C LEU A 98 -4.50 13.20 -0.56
N LEU A 99 -3.45 13.21 -1.37
CA LEU A 99 -2.47 12.15 -1.40
C LEU A 99 -1.51 12.33 -0.21
N PRO A 100 -0.79 11.27 0.19
CA PRO A 100 0.25 11.43 1.20
C PRO A 100 1.20 12.52 0.67
N GLY A 101 1.55 13.47 1.54
CA GLY A 101 2.46 14.60 1.37
C GLY A 101 2.30 15.47 0.12
N GLU A 102 1.06 15.67 -0.30
CA GLU A 102 0.54 17.01 -0.57
C GLU A 102 0.33 17.76 0.76
#